data_AF-A0A9E1UBQ4-F1
#
_entry.id   AF-A0A9E1UBQ4-F1
#
_cell.length_a   1.000
_cell.length_b   1.000
_cell.length_c   1.000
_cell.angle_alpha   90.00
_cell.angle_beta   90.00
_cell.angle_gamma   90.00
#
_symmetry.space_group_name_H-M   'P 1'
#
loop_
_entity.id
_entity.type
_entity.pdbx_description
1 polymer ?
#
loop_
_entity_poly.entity_id
_entity_poly.type
_entity_poly.pdbx_seq_one_letter_code
_entity_poly.pdbx_strand_id
1 'polypeptide(L)'
;MENPVPRQIRERYFSQRNPLAGGLATGVSLLGGRSGFFREKDFAYDGYLALFLLTCNTGIAAFFFLGNQPEPLQVDPQPLPPLSTYFSRPFQNKNYRRIITFYLALLFPVGISIPYFSAHLIKVLEWNFRLAAATPIETSIVSLIVEPILGDWLIDMDIDQF
;
A
#
# COMPACT_ATOMS: atom_id res chain seq x y z
N MET A 1 -11.80 19.64 -4.58
CA MET A 1 -11.59 18.39 -5.35
C MET A 1 -12.43 17.33 -4.67
N GLU A 2 -13.69 17.25 -5.06
CA GLU A 2 -14.63 16.30 -4.47
C GLU A 2 -14.53 15.00 -5.25
N ASN A 3 -14.22 13.92 -4.52
CA ASN A 3 -14.08 12.58 -5.06
C ASN A 3 -15.37 12.18 -5.79
N PRO A 4 -15.33 11.51 -6.97
CA PRO A 4 -16.54 11.09 -7.68
C PRO A 4 -17.37 10.05 -6.91
N VAL A 5 -16.85 9.53 -5.80
CA VAL A 5 -17.57 8.62 -4.90
C VAL A 5 -18.29 9.44 -3.83
N PRO A 6 -19.64 9.36 -3.74
CA PRO A 6 -20.42 10.01 -2.69
C PRO A 6 -19.87 9.71 -1.29
N ARG A 7 -19.74 10.74 -0.44
CA ARG A 7 -19.16 10.63 0.93
C ARG A 7 -19.72 9.47 1.73
N GLN A 8 -21.03 9.20 1.61
CA GLN A 8 -21.78 8.16 2.34
C GLN A 8 -21.40 6.72 1.94
N ILE A 9 -20.89 6.49 0.73
CA ILE A 9 -20.47 5.15 0.28
C ILE A 9 -18.95 5.01 0.17
N ARG A 10 -18.22 6.11 0.38
CA ARG A 10 -16.78 6.20 0.19
C ARG A 10 -16.02 5.26 1.14
N GLU A 11 -16.39 5.27 2.41
CA GLU A 11 -15.73 4.47 3.44
C GLU A 11 -15.99 2.97 3.21
N ARG A 12 -17.22 2.58 2.87
CA ARG A 12 -17.56 1.21 2.49
C ARG A 12 -16.85 0.74 1.22
N TYR A 13 -16.73 1.61 0.22
CA TYR A 13 -16.04 1.30 -1.03
C TYR A 13 -14.53 1.11 -0.85
N PHE A 14 -13.88 1.99 -0.07
CA PHE A 14 -12.45 1.85 0.21
C PHE A 14 -12.15 0.74 1.22
N SER A 15 -13.02 0.50 2.20
CA SER A 15 -12.92 -0.60 3.15
C SER A 15 -13.05 -1.98 2.49
N GLN A 16 -13.80 -2.12 1.39
CA GLN A 16 -13.86 -3.39 0.64
C GLN A 16 -12.73 -3.54 -0.38
N ARG A 17 -12.29 -2.44 -1.00
CA ARG A 17 -11.23 -2.49 -2.03
C ARG A 17 -9.83 -2.66 -1.45
N ASN A 18 -9.54 -2.03 -0.31
CA ASN A 18 -8.20 -2.07 0.28
C ASN A 18 -7.79 -3.50 0.71
N PRO A 19 -8.65 -4.29 1.38
CA PRO A 19 -8.33 -5.66 1.76
C PRO A 19 -8.29 -6.61 0.55
N LEU A 20 -9.12 -6.40 -0.48
CA LEU A 20 -9.05 -7.18 -1.72
C LEU A 20 -7.73 -6.92 -2.46
N ALA A 21 -7.32 -5.66 -2.57
CA ALA A 21 -6.04 -5.29 -3.17
C ALA A 21 -4.85 -5.82 -2.34
N GLY A 22 -4.91 -5.69 -1.02
CA GLY A 22 -3.91 -6.22 -0.09
C GLY A 22 -3.83 -7.75 -0.12
N GLY A 23 -4.97 -8.43 -0.23
CA GLY A 23 -5.07 -9.89 -0.33
C GLY A 23 -4.53 -10.43 -1.65
N LEU A 24 -4.84 -9.77 -2.76
CA LEU A 24 -4.25 -10.08 -4.06
C LEU A 24 -2.74 -9.85 -4.06
N ALA A 25 -2.28 -8.72 -3.52
CA ALA A 25 -0.85 -8.42 -3.41
C ALA A 25 -0.12 -9.48 -2.57
N THR A 26 -0.69 -9.84 -1.41
CA THR A 26 -0.15 -10.89 -0.53
C THR A 26 -0.11 -12.25 -1.23
N GLY A 27 -1.19 -12.63 -1.94
CA GLY A 27 -1.25 -13.87 -2.70
C GLY A 27 -0.19 -13.93 -3.80
N VAL A 28 0.03 -12.83 -4.51
CA VAL A 28 1.10 -12.73 -5.52
C VAL A 28 2.48 -12.80 -4.87
N SER A 29 2.70 -12.13 -3.73
CA SER A 29 3.97 -12.22 -2.97
C SER A 29 4.26 -13.64 -2.47
N LEU A 30 3.23 -14.39 -2.06
CA LEU A 30 3.35 -15.80 -1.66
C LEU A 30 3.75 -16.70 -2.83
N LEU A 31 3.11 -16.52 -3.99
CA LEU A 31 3.45 -17.23 -5.22
C LEU A 31 4.85 -16.87 -5.72
N GLY A 32 5.24 -15.60 -5.61
CA GLY A 32 6.58 -15.11 -5.89
C GLY A 32 7.62 -15.72 -4.93
N GLY A 33 7.34 -15.82 -3.64
CA GLY A 33 8.19 -16.52 -2.67
C GLY A 33 8.35 -18.01 -3.01
N ARG A 34 7.28 -18.67 -3.48
CA ARG A 34 7.32 -20.05 -3.97
C ARG A 34 8.15 -20.19 -5.24
N SER A 35 8.24 -19.17 -6.09
CA SER A 35 9.13 -19.16 -7.25
C SER A 35 10.62 -19.21 -6.88
N GLY A 36 10.98 -18.96 -5.62
CA GLY A 36 12.29 -19.28 -5.05
C GLY A 36 12.67 -20.77 -5.15
N PHE A 37 11.72 -21.68 -5.34
CA PHE A 37 11.99 -23.08 -5.70
C PHE A 37 12.65 -23.24 -7.07
N PHE A 38 12.45 -22.31 -8.02
CA PHE A 38 13.13 -22.33 -9.32
C PHE A 38 14.63 -22.04 -9.19
N ARG A 39 15.06 -21.46 -8.06
CA ARG A 39 16.47 -21.19 -7.78
C ARG A 39 17.29 -22.45 -7.52
N GLU A 40 16.66 -23.55 -7.12
CA GLU A 40 17.31 -24.86 -6.97
C GLU A 40 17.51 -25.60 -8.32
N LYS A 41 16.98 -25.08 -9.44
CA LYS A 41 16.99 -25.76 -10.75
C LYS A 41 17.64 -24.95 -11.89
N ASP A 42 18.47 -23.95 -11.61
CA ASP A 42 19.10 -23.06 -12.61
C ASP A 42 18.15 -22.20 -13.49
N PHE A 43 16.83 -22.30 -13.32
CA PHE A 43 15.82 -21.49 -14.03
C PHE A 43 15.44 -20.19 -13.31
N ALA A 44 16.32 -19.68 -12.43
CA ALA A 44 16.04 -18.49 -11.63
C ALA A 44 15.78 -17.23 -12.48
N TYR A 45 16.50 -17.12 -13.61
CA TYR A 45 16.35 -16.01 -14.54
C TYR A 45 14.97 -16.00 -15.21
N ASP A 46 14.53 -17.15 -15.71
CA ASP A 46 13.25 -17.29 -16.42
C ASP A 46 12.05 -17.03 -15.50
N GLY A 47 12.14 -17.50 -14.24
CA GLY A 47 11.11 -17.20 -13.22
C GLY A 47 11.01 -15.71 -12.92
N TYR A 48 12.15 -15.02 -12.80
CA TYR A 48 12.17 -13.56 -12.58
C TYR A 48 11.64 -12.80 -13.79
N LEU A 49 12.02 -13.20 -15.00
CA LEU A 49 11.57 -12.59 -16.25
C LEU A 49 10.05 -12.74 -16.43
N ALA A 50 9.50 -13.91 -16.12
CA ALA A 50 8.06 -14.15 -16.16
C ALA A 50 7.29 -13.25 -15.17
N LEU A 51 7.77 -13.13 -13.93
CA LEU A 51 7.18 -12.23 -12.92
C LEU A 51 7.28 -10.75 -13.34
N PHE A 52 8.42 -10.36 -13.93
CA PHE A 52 8.63 -9.01 -14.42
C PHE A 52 7.65 -8.67 -15.55
N LEU A 53 7.51 -9.54 -16.55
CA LEU A 53 6.56 -9.36 -17.65
C LEU A 53 5.12 -9.33 -17.15
N LEU A 54 4.75 -10.21 -16.22
CA LEU A 54 3.43 -10.22 -15.60
C LEU A 54 3.12 -8.87 -14.95
N THR A 55 4.03 -8.39 -14.10
CA THR A 55 3.88 -7.11 -13.39
C THR A 55 3.78 -5.93 -14.36
N CYS A 56 4.58 -5.94 -15.44
CA CYS A 56 4.56 -4.91 -16.47
C CYS A 56 3.19 -4.87 -17.18
N ASN A 57 2.64 -6.02 -17.56
CA ASN A 57 1.31 -6.11 -18.17
C ASN A 57 0.21 -5.62 -17.22
N THR A 58 0.28 -5.99 -15.94
CA THR A 58 -0.68 -5.50 -14.93
C THR A 58 -0.58 -3.99 -14.75
N GLY A 59 0.62 -3.41 -14.77
CA GLY A 59 0.83 -1.96 -14.70
C GLY A 59 0.23 -1.22 -15.90
N ILE A 60 0.41 -1.78 -17.11
CA ILE A 60 -0.21 -1.23 -18.34
C ILE A 60 -1.74 -1.31 -18.24
N ALA A 61 -2.29 -2.44 -17.80
CA ALA A 61 -3.74 -2.58 -17.60
C ALA A 61 -4.28 -1.54 -16.60
N ALA A 62 -3.58 -1.33 -15.47
CA ALA A 62 -3.96 -0.33 -14.48
C ALA A 62 -3.97 1.09 -15.08
N PHE A 63 -3.01 1.43 -15.94
CA PHE A 63 -2.98 2.72 -16.64
C PHE A 63 -4.19 2.91 -17.55
N PHE A 64 -4.59 1.88 -18.32
CA PHE A 64 -5.80 1.93 -19.15
C PHE A 64 -7.07 2.14 -18.32
N PHE A 65 -7.19 1.47 -17.17
CA PHE A 65 -8.33 1.68 -16.28
C PHE A 65 -8.36 3.09 -15.68
N LEU A 66 -7.21 3.66 -15.33
CA LEU A 66 -7.11 5.03 -14.82
C LEU A 66 -7.50 6.06 -15.88
N GLY A 67 -7.08 5.85 -17.14
CA GLY A 67 -7.41 6.74 -18.26
C GLY A 67 -8.89 6.75 -18.63
N ASN A 68 -9.62 5.68 -18.29
CA ASN A 68 -11.07 5.60 -18.50
C ASN A 68 -11.89 6.22 -17.36
N GLN A 69 -11.24 6.72 -16.30
CA GLN A 69 -11.96 7.35 -15.19
C GLN A 69 -12.50 8.72 -15.64
N PRO A 70 -13.84 8.93 -15.67
CA PRO A 70 -14.40 10.19 -16.09
C PRO A 70 -14.00 11.28 -15.09
N GLU A 71 -13.15 12.21 -15.53
CA GLU A 71 -12.81 13.38 -14.74
C GLU A 71 -14.04 14.31 -14.70
N PRO A 72 -14.47 14.77 -13.51
CA PRO A 72 -15.52 15.77 -13.43
C PRO A 72 -15.04 17.05 -14.12
N LEU A 73 -15.76 17.48 -15.15
CA LEU A 73 -15.49 18.72 -15.86
C LEU A 73 -15.42 19.87 -14.85
N GLN A 74 -14.26 20.51 -14.74
CA GLN A 74 -14.10 21.70 -13.92
C GLN A 74 -14.90 22.82 -14.56
N VAL A 75 -15.98 23.23 -13.88
CA VAL A 75 -16.92 24.25 -14.38
C VAL A 75 -16.26 25.63 -14.48
N ASP A 76 -15.15 25.87 -13.77
CA ASP A 76 -14.32 27.07 -13.89
C ASP A 76 -12.83 26.74 -13.66
N PRO A 77 -11.94 26.97 -14.64
CA PRO A 77 -10.50 26.87 -14.45
C PRO A 77 -10.01 28.01 -13.54
N GLN A 78 -9.94 27.75 -12.24
CA GLN A 78 -9.24 28.65 -11.31
C GLN A 78 -7.75 28.64 -11.64
N PRO A 79 -7.06 29.80 -11.66
CA PRO A 79 -5.61 29.84 -11.87
C PRO A 79 -4.93 28.99 -10.80
N LEU A 80 -4.10 28.03 -11.23
CA LEU A 80 -3.35 27.14 -10.36
C LEU A 80 -2.52 27.99 -9.39
N PRO A 81 -2.69 27.84 -8.06
CA PRO A 81 -1.86 28.55 -7.11
C PRO A 81 -0.40 28.12 -7.27
N PRO A 82 0.57 29.00 -6.96
CA PRO A 82 1.98 28.67 -7.10
C PRO A 82 2.34 27.44 -6.25
N LEU A 83 3.26 26.59 -6.74
CA LEU A 83 3.67 25.32 -6.12
C LEU A 83 4.04 25.47 -4.64
N SER A 84 4.67 26.61 -4.27
CA SER A 84 5.00 26.95 -2.89
C SER A 84 3.78 26.96 -1.94
N THR A 85 2.60 27.29 -2.46
CA THR A 85 1.34 27.29 -1.71
C THR A 85 0.90 25.87 -1.36
N TYR A 86 1.13 24.91 -2.24
CA TYR A 86 0.81 23.49 -1.98
C TYR A 86 1.71 22.89 -0.91
N PHE A 87 2.99 23.26 -0.90
CA PHE A 87 3.91 22.80 0.14
C PHE A 87 3.68 23.49 1.48
N SER A 88 3.26 24.76 1.50
CA SER A 88 3.11 25.54 2.74
C SER A 88 1.73 25.39 3.41
N ARG A 89 0.64 25.22 2.65
CA ARG A 89 -0.73 25.02 3.16
C ARG A 89 -0.86 23.92 4.23
N PRO A 90 -0.25 22.72 4.07
CA PRO A 90 -0.38 21.66 5.06
C PRO A 90 0.30 22.01 6.40
N PHE A 91 1.40 22.77 6.39
CA PHE A 91 2.11 23.16 7.61
C PHE A 91 1.47 24.33 8.36
N GLN A 92 0.53 25.05 7.75
CA GLN A 92 -0.18 26.18 8.38
C GLN A 92 -1.24 25.73 9.39
N ASN A 93 -1.80 24.52 9.24
CA ASN A 93 -2.80 23.99 10.17
C ASN A 93 -2.14 23.16 11.29
N LYS A 94 -2.33 23.59 12.55
CA LYS A 94 -1.76 22.90 13.73
C LYS A 94 -2.19 21.44 13.84
N ASN A 95 -3.45 21.14 13.50
CA ASN A 95 -3.99 19.78 13.60
C ASN A 95 -3.38 18.89 12.50
N TYR A 96 -3.28 19.42 11.28
CA TYR A 96 -2.63 18.73 10.16
C TYR A 96 -1.15 18.47 10.44
N ARG A 97 -0.43 19.43 11.03
CA ARG A 97 0.97 19.25 11.45
C ARG A 97 1.12 18.13 12.48
N ARG A 98 0.22 18.03 13.46
CA ARG A 98 0.24 16.95 14.45
C ARG A 98 0.08 15.58 13.77
N ILE A 99 -0.82 15.46 12.79
CA ILE A 99 -1.00 14.24 12.01
C ILE A 99 0.26 13.90 11.21
N ILE A 100 0.84 14.87 10.48
CA ILE A 100 2.09 14.63 9.73
C ILE A 100 3.19 14.17 10.68
N THR A 101 3.42 14.87 11.79
CA THR A 101 4.50 14.52 12.73
C THR A 101 4.28 13.13 13.33
N PHE A 102 3.04 12.78 13.68
CA PHE A 102 2.70 11.44 14.16
C PHE A 102 3.01 10.37 13.09
N TYR A 103 2.57 10.60 11.86
CA TYR A 103 2.77 9.66 10.75
C TYR A 103 4.25 9.52 10.38
N LEU A 104 5.00 10.63 10.40
CA LEU A 104 6.45 10.63 10.21
C LEU A 104 7.14 9.88 11.35
N ALA A 105 6.75 10.11 12.61
CA ALA A 105 7.32 9.41 13.75
C ALA A 105 7.07 7.89 13.67
N LEU A 106 5.94 7.47 13.10
CA LEU A 106 5.61 6.07 12.90
C LEU A 106 6.38 5.45 11.72
N LEU A 107 6.41 6.13 10.58
CA LEU A 107 6.99 5.57 9.35
C LEU A 107 8.52 5.70 9.28
N PHE A 108 9.10 6.71 9.91
CA PHE A 108 10.54 6.98 9.82
C PHE A 108 11.38 5.80 10.35
N PRO A 109 11.11 5.23 11.54
CA PRO A 109 11.83 4.05 12.02
C PRO A 109 11.64 2.83 11.14
N VAL A 110 10.43 2.63 10.61
CA VAL A 110 10.10 1.50 9.73
C VAL A 110 10.88 1.61 8.41
N GLY A 111 10.85 2.78 7.77
CA GLY A 111 11.55 3.03 6.52
C GLY A 111 13.06 2.83 6.64
N ILE A 112 13.66 3.22 7.76
CA ILE A 112 15.09 2.97 8.02
C ILE A 112 15.32 1.48 8.27
N SER A 113 14.44 0.79 8.99
CA SER A 113 14.67 -0.61 9.40
C SER A 113 14.56 -1.62 8.25
N ILE A 114 13.63 -1.42 7.31
CA ILE A 114 13.33 -2.35 6.20
C ILE A 114 14.59 -2.87 5.47
N PRO A 115 15.50 -2.03 4.93
CA PRO A 115 16.66 -2.52 4.18
C PRO A 115 17.69 -3.28 5.04
N TYR A 116 17.75 -3.00 6.35
CA TYR A 116 18.69 -3.67 7.26
C TYR A 116 18.12 -4.96 7.84
N PHE A 117 16.79 -5.07 7.96
CA PHE A 117 16.14 -6.18 8.64
C PHE A 117 16.52 -7.54 8.04
N SER A 118 16.36 -7.70 6.72
CA SER A 118 16.70 -8.95 6.03
C SER A 118 18.18 -9.30 6.12
N ALA A 119 19.07 -8.31 5.99
CA ALA A 119 20.50 -8.53 6.10
C ALA A 119 20.92 -8.90 7.52
N HIS A 120 20.31 -8.30 8.53
CA HIS A 120 20.57 -8.57 9.94
C HIS A 120 20.12 -9.98 10.34
N LEU A 121 18.92 -10.41 9.91
CA LEU A 121 18.43 -11.77 10.17
C LEU A 121 19.37 -12.85 9.62
N ILE A 122 19.89 -12.65 8.41
CA ILE A 122 20.75 -13.64 7.75
C ILE A 122 22.19 -13.60 8.30
N LYS A 123 22.76 -12.40 8.50
CA LYS A 123 24.18 -12.25 8.85
C LYS A 123 24.48 -12.28 10.34
N VAL A 124 23.54 -11.85 11.18
CA VAL A 124 23.77 -11.72 12.64
C VAL A 124 23.03 -12.82 13.40
N LEU A 125 21.78 -13.11 13.02
CA LEU A 125 21.01 -14.21 13.63
C LEU A 125 21.27 -15.57 12.96
N GLU A 126 22.08 -15.58 11.89
CA GLU A 126 22.38 -16.78 11.08
C GLU A 126 21.12 -17.55 10.63
N TRP A 127 20.01 -16.83 10.44
CA TRP A 127 18.78 -17.45 9.99
C TRP A 127 18.93 -17.95 8.56
N ASN A 128 18.38 -19.14 8.32
CA ASN A 128 18.24 -19.66 6.98
C ASN A 128 17.39 -18.68 6.15
N PHE A 129 17.81 -18.42 4.91
CA PHE A 129 17.12 -17.54 3.97
C PHE A 129 15.61 -17.84 3.88
N ARG A 130 15.22 -19.12 4.01
CA ARG A 130 13.81 -19.55 4.03
C ARG A 130 13.01 -18.97 5.20
N LEU A 131 13.61 -18.88 6.40
CA LEU A 131 12.97 -18.30 7.58
C LEU A 131 12.90 -16.78 7.48
N ALA A 132 13.99 -16.14 7.02
CA ALA A 132 13.99 -14.69 6.79
C ALA A 132 12.93 -14.27 5.77
N ALA A 133 12.77 -15.04 4.69
CA ALA A 133 11.76 -14.81 3.65
C ALA A 133 10.31 -15.14 4.08
N ALA A 134 10.11 -15.86 5.19
CA ALA A 134 8.78 -16.17 5.73
C ALA A 134 8.20 -15.02 6.58
N THR A 135 9.04 -14.17 7.16
CA THR A 135 8.59 -13.07 8.04
C THR A 135 7.61 -12.08 7.41
N PRO A 136 7.73 -11.69 6.12
CA PRO A 136 6.75 -10.80 5.49
C PRO A 136 5.41 -11.49 5.26
N ILE A 137 5.42 -12.82 5.06
CA ILE A 137 4.20 -13.62 4.84
C ILE A 137 3.33 -13.58 6.09
N GLU A 138 3.94 -13.80 7.25
CA GLU A 138 3.26 -13.74 8.55
C GLU A 138 2.66 -12.34 8.77
N THR A 139 3.42 -11.30 8.44
CA THR A 139 2.98 -9.91 8.59
C THR A 139 1.78 -9.62 7.69
N SER A 140 1.81 -10.06 6.43
CA SER A 140 0.69 -9.89 5.51
C SER A 140 -0.58 -10.63 5.94
N ILE A 141 -0.45 -11.82 6.52
CA ILE A 141 -1.61 -12.56 7.08
C ILE A 141 -2.24 -11.77 8.23
N VAL A 142 -1.42 -11.22 9.13
CA VAL A 142 -1.91 -10.39 10.24
C VAL A 142 -2.62 -9.14 9.70
N SER A 143 -2.03 -8.45 8.72
CA SER A 143 -2.66 -7.26 8.12
C SER A 143 -4.03 -7.59 7.50
N LEU A 144 -4.18 -8.73 6.83
CA LEU A 144 -5.46 -9.15 6.25
C LEU A 144 -6.56 -9.37 7.29
N ILE A 145 -6.20 -9.73 8.51
CA ILE A 145 -7.15 -9.90 9.63
C ILE A 145 -7.43 -8.55 10.29
N VAL A 146 -6.40 -7.72 10.48
CA VAL A 146 -6.51 -6.46 11.21
C VAL A 146 -7.21 -5.36 10.40
N GLU A 147 -6.97 -5.28 9.09
CA GLU A 147 -7.62 -4.30 8.21
C GLU A 147 -9.16 -4.31 8.26
N PRO A 148 -9.85 -5.47 8.14
CA PRO A 148 -11.31 -5.51 8.24
C PRO A 148 -11.81 -5.19 9.66
N ILE A 149 -11.11 -5.63 10.70
CA ILE A 149 -11.49 -5.36 12.10
C ILE A 149 -11.43 -3.85 12.41
N LEU A 150 -10.37 -3.18 11.94
CA LEU A 150 -10.25 -1.73 12.08
C LEU A 150 -11.30 -0.97 11.27
N GLY A 151 -11.66 -1.51 10.10
CA GLY A 151 -12.73 -0.97 9.27
C GLY A 151 -14.08 -0.97 9.98
N ASP A 152 -14.44 -2.11 10.58
CA ASP A 152 -15.71 -2.24 11.31
C ASP A 152 -15.75 -1.36 12.57
N TRP A 153 -14.67 -1.31 13.34
CA TRP A 153 -14.60 -0.49 14.57
C TRP A 153 -14.72 1.01 14.30
N LEU A 154 -14.16 1.49 13.18
CA LEU A 154 -14.27 2.89 12.76
C LEU A 154 -15.68 3.25 12.29
N ILE A 155 -16.40 2.30 11.68
CA ILE A 155 -17.79 2.51 11.22
C ILE A 155 -18.73 2.57 12.43
N ASP A 156 -18.56 1.68 13.42
CA ASP A 156 -19.41 1.67 14.62
C ASP A 156 -19.28 2.97 15.46
N MET A 157 -18.06 3.52 15.59
CA MET A 157 -17.86 4.79 16.30
C MET A 157 -18.53 5.99 15.63
N ASP A 158 -18.73 5.97 14.31
CA ASP A 158 -19.39 7.06 13.59
C ASP A 158 -20.93 6.96 13.72
N ILE A 159 -21.47 5.77 13.99
CA ILE A 159 -22.92 5.57 14.24
C ILE A 159 -23.32 6.00 15.66
N ASP A 160 -22.43 5.86 16.64
CA ASP A 160 -22.71 6.23 18.05
C ASP A 160 -22.59 7.74 18.34
N GLN A 161 -22.16 8.55 17.37
CA GLN A 161 -21.99 10.01 17.51
C GLN A 161 -23.13 10.83 16.86
N PHE A 162 -24.21 10.18 16.39
CA PHE A 162 -25.41 10.83 15.84
C PHE A 162 -26.69 10.51 16.61
#